data_AF-A0A560HW62-F1
#
_entry.id   AF-A0A560HW62-F1
#
_cell.length_a   1.000
_cell.length_b   1.000
_cell.length_c   1.000
_cell.angle_alpha   90.00
_cell.angle_beta   90.00
_cell.angle_gamma   90.00
#
_symmetry.space_group_name_H-M   'P 1'
#
loop_
_entity.id
_entity.type
_entity.pdbx_description
1 polymer ?
#
loop_
_entity_poly.entity_id
_entity_poly.type
_entity_poly.pdbx_seq_one_letter_code
_entity_poly.pdbx_strand_id
1 'polypeptide(L)'
;MALSQSVAWPGAPMALASAALFGASTPLAKLLVGHVDPWLLAGLLYLGSGIGLGIVHLGRRFLRIDPPEAPLRRGDLPWLAAVVLAGGVVGPVLLMVGLTRTPASSAALLLNLEGLATMGIAWLAFHENVDRRLLLGALAILAGALLLSWQGGPEGVGWGALAVAGACLAWGIDNNLTRRLSSADPVQIAMTKGLVAGSVNLVLALSRGAALPSVGVTAATAVVGFFGYGLSLVLFVLGLRHLGTARTGAYFSMAPFIGAILALMLFDEPLTWRLMAAAVLMGVGLYLHLVEHHEHKHAHEEMVHEHVHVHDEHHQHDHAPSTSPGEPHSHVHRHAPLVHRHPHYPDLHHRHSHPET
;
A
#
# COMPACT_ATOMS: atom_id res chain seq x y z
N MET A 1 -30.32 -2.21 15.32
CA MET A 1 -29.23 -1.24 15.53
C MET A 1 -28.67 -0.89 14.16
N ALA A 2 -28.83 0.35 13.70
CA ALA A 2 -28.44 0.73 12.34
C ALA A 2 -26.90 0.67 12.20
N LEU A 3 -26.40 0.07 11.12
CA LEU A 3 -24.95 -0.07 10.84
C LEU A 3 -24.19 1.27 10.90
N SER A 4 -24.89 2.38 10.66
CA SER A 4 -24.40 3.77 10.75
C SER A 4 -24.04 4.24 12.16
N GLN A 5 -24.39 3.49 13.22
CA GLN A 5 -24.08 3.83 14.62
C GLN A 5 -22.91 3.01 15.20
N SER A 6 -22.24 2.17 14.41
CA SER A 6 -21.08 1.40 14.88
C SER A 6 -19.79 2.24 14.78
N VAL A 7 -18.91 2.10 15.78
CA VAL A 7 -17.56 2.73 15.82
C VAL A 7 -16.70 2.37 14.59
N ALA A 8 -17.07 1.32 13.86
CA ALA A 8 -16.38 0.86 12.67
C ALA A 8 -16.87 1.52 11.36
N TRP A 9 -17.98 2.26 11.38
CA TRP A 9 -18.55 2.91 10.20
C TRP A 9 -18.07 4.37 10.08
N PRO A 10 -17.68 4.85 8.88
CA PRO A 10 -17.63 4.16 7.58
C PRO A 10 -16.30 3.43 7.29
N GLY A 11 -15.34 3.44 8.22
CA GLY A 11 -13.96 3.03 7.91
C GLY A 11 -13.73 1.54 7.62
N ALA A 12 -14.44 0.61 8.26
CA ALA A 12 -14.31 -0.83 7.99
C ALA A 12 -14.79 -1.22 6.59
N PRO A 13 -15.97 -0.77 6.12
CA PRO A 13 -16.35 -0.91 4.72
C PRO A 13 -15.30 -0.37 3.74
N MET A 14 -14.71 0.80 4.03
CA MET A 14 -13.67 1.40 3.17
C MET A 14 -12.40 0.52 3.11
N ALA A 15 -11.92 0.05 4.26
CA ALA A 15 -10.74 -0.79 4.33
C ALA A 15 -10.95 -2.17 3.66
N LEU A 16 -12.13 -2.78 3.84
CA LEU A 16 -12.48 -4.04 3.19
C LEU A 16 -12.69 -3.87 1.67
N ALA A 17 -13.34 -2.80 1.23
CA ALA A 17 -13.48 -2.49 -0.19
C ALA A 17 -12.11 -2.24 -0.83
N SER A 18 -11.24 -1.51 -0.15
CA SER A 18 -9.85 -1.34 -0.55
C SER A 18 -9.13 -2.68 -0.72
N ALA A 19 -9.23 -3.57 0.27
CA ALA A 19 -8.65 -4.91 0.24
C ALA A 19 -9.18 -5.75 -0.93
N ALA A 20 -10.49 -5.70 -1.18
CA ALA A 20 -11.12 -6.43 -2.28
C ALA A 20 -10.67 -5.92 -3.65
N LEU A 21 -10.62 -4.60 -3.85
CA LEU A 21 -10.18 -4.00 -5.10
C LEU A 21 -8.69 -4.28 -5.39
N PHE A 22 -7.82 -4.14 -4.38
CA PHE A 22 -6.40 -4.46 -4.53
C PHE A 22 -6.19 -5.95 -4.73
N GLY A 23 -6.87 -6.79 -3.94
CA GLY A 23 -6.79 -8.25 -4.04
C GLY A 23 -7.22 -8.77 -5.41
N ALA A 24 -8.29 -8.22 -5.97
CA ALA A 24 -8.77 -8.55 -7.32
C ALA A 24 -7.79 -8.13 -8.43
N SER A 25 -6.95 -7.13 -8.20
CA SER A 25 -6.06 -6.58 -9.24
C SER A 25 -5.08 -7.62 -9.79
N THR A 26 -4.54 -8.50 -8.96
CA THR A 26 -3.55 -9.52 -9.36
C THR A 26 -4.12 -10.56 -10.33
N PRO A 27 -5.22 -11.28 -10.00
CA PRO A 27 -5.82 -12.21 -10.95
C PRO A 27 -6.39 -11.52 -12.19
N LEU A 28 -6.94 -10.31 -12.08
CA LEU A 28 -7.41 -9.56 -13.24
C LEU A 28 -6.25 -9.12 -14.15
N ALA A 29 -5.12 -8.71 -13.58
CA ALA A 29 -3.91 -8.43 -14.35
C ALA A 29 -3.36 -9.68 -15.02
N LYS A 30 -3.42 -10.84 -14.35
CA LYS A 30 -3.01 -12.13 -14.94
C LYS A 30 -3.82 -12.48 -16.20
N LEU A 31 -5.11 -12.15 -16.28
CA LEU A 31 -5.91 -12.38 -17.51
C LEU A 31 -5.35 -11.62 -18.72
N LEU A 32 -4.68 -10.50 -18.47
CA LEU A 32 -4.08 -9.63 -19.49
C LEU A 32 -2.64 -10.05 -19.84
N VAL A 33 -1.97 -10.76 -18.92
CA VAL A 33 -0.64 -11.34 -19.15
C VAL A 33 -0.73 -12.40 -20.26
N GLY A 34 0.13 -12.28 -21.27
CA GLY A 34 0.13 -13.13 -22.46
C GLY A 34 -0.57 -12.49 -23.67
N HIS A 35 -1.44 -11.51 -23.45
CA HIS A 35 -2.02 -10.65 -24.50
C HIS A 35 -1.27 -9.32 -24.63
N VAL A 36 -0.65 -8.86 -23.54
CA VAL A 36 0.12 -7.62 -23.46
C VAL A 36 1.52 -7.93 -22.95
N ASP A 37 2.52 -7.23 -23.48
CA ASP A 37 3.87 -7.24 -22.92
C ASP A 37 3.83 -6.90 -21.41
N PRO A 38 4.50 -7.65 -20.53
CA PRO A 38 4.42 -7.43 -19.08
C PRO A 38 4.87 -6.03 -18.63
N TRP A 39 5.87 -5.43 -19.30
CA TRP A 39 6.34 -4.09 -18.98
C TRP A 39 5.30 -3.05 -19.40
N LEU A 40 4.75 -3.21 -20.60
CA LEU A 40 3.67 -2.35 -21.10
C LEU A 40 2.43 -2.43 -20.21
N LEU A 41 2.06 -3.63 -19.79
CA LEU A 41 0.93 -3.88 -18.88
C LEU A 41 1.10 -3.12 -17.56
N ALA A 42 2.29 -3.18 -16.95
CA ALA A 42 2.61 -2.42 -15.75
C ALA A 42 2.44 -0.91 -15.95
N GLY A 43 2.90 -0.38 -17.09
CA GLY A 43 2.73 1.02 -17.45
C GLY A 43 1.27 1.45 -17.60
N LEU A 44 0.47 0.64 -18.30
CA LEU A 44 -0.96 0.90 -18.52
C LEU A 44 -1.79 0.84 -17.23
N LEU A 45 -1.49 -0.11 -16.32
CA LEU A 45 -2.13 -0.19 -15.00
C LEU A 45 -1.90 1.10 -14.20
N TYR A 46 -0.65 1.58 -14.16
CA TYR A 46 -0.30 2.79 -13.40
C TYR A 46 -0.81 4.07 -14.07
N LEU A 47 -0.82 4.14 -15.41
CA LEU A 47 -1.50 5.23 -16.13
C LEU A 47 -3.00 5.25 -15.82
N GLY A 48 -3.67 4.10 -15.80
CA GLY A 48 -5.08 4.00 -15.41
C GLY A 48 -5.34 4.55 -14.01
N SER A 49 -4.49 4.19 -13.05
CA SER A 49 -4.50 4.76 -11.69
C SER A 49 -4.32 6.27 -11.70
N GLY A 50 -3.26 6.77 -12.34
CA GLY A 50 -2.92 8.19 -12.37
C GLY A 50 -3.98 9.05 -13.06
N ILE A 51 -4.45 8.63 -14.24
CA ILE A 51 -5.47 9.34 -15.01
C ILE A 51 -6.80 9.32 -14.27
N GLY A 52 -7.22 8.16 -13.76
CA GLY A 52 -8.49 8.05 -13.05
C GLY A 52 -8.52 8.88 -11.76
N LEU A 53 -7.43 8.87 -10.98
CA LEU A 53 -7.30 9.76 -9.82
C LEU A 53 -7.21 11.23 -10.23
N GLY A 54 -6.58 11.56 -11.36
CA GLY A 54 -6.55 12.90 -11.91
C GLY A 54 -7.93 13.43 -12.28
N ILE A 55 -8.78 12.58 -12.87
CA ILE A 55 -10.19 12.92 -13.16
C ILE A 55 -10.95 13.18 -11.86
N VAL A 56 -10.77 12.33 -10.83
CA VAL A 56 -11.41 12.52 -9.52
C VAL A 56 -10.93 13.82 -8.86
N HIS A 57 -9.62 14.09 -8.87
CA HIS A 57 -9.03 15.28 -8.29
C HIS A 57 -9.53 16.56 -8.99
N LEU A 58 -9.56 16.55 -10.32
CA LEU A 58 -10.07 17.67 -11.12
C LEU A 58 -11.58 17.88 -10.91
N GLY A 59 -12.35 16.79 -10.82
CA GLY A 59 -13.78 16.83 -10.54
C GLY A 59 -14.09 17.48 -9.18
N ARG A 60 -13.34 17.15 -8.12
CA ARG A 60 -13.46 17.79 -6.80
C ARG A 60 -13.22 19.31 -6.88
N ARG A 61 -12.19 19.71 -7.61
CA ARG A 61 -11.87 21.13 -7.84
C ARG A 61 -12.99 21.86 -8.60
N PHE A 62 -13.58 21.23 -9.62
CA PHE A 62 -14.72 21.81 -10.34
C PHE A 62 -15.96 21.97 -9.47
N LEU A 63 -16.18 21.03 -8.54
CA LEU A 63 -17.28 21.09 -7.56
C LEU A 63 -16.98 22.01 -6.37
N ARG A 64 -15.83 22.70 -6.35
CA ARG A 64 -15.38 23.57 -5.24
C ARG A 64 -15.37 22.86 -3.89
N ILE A 65 -15.02 21.59 -3.88
CA ILE A 65 -14.76 20.83 -2.66
C ILE A 65 -13.29 21.05 -2.33
N ASP A 66 -13.01 21.87 -1.32
CA ASP A 66 -11.64 22.14 -0.90
C ASP A 66 -10.98 20.84 -0.41
N PRO A 67 -9.76 20.53 -0.88
CA PRO A 67 -9.01 19.40 -0.35
C PRO A 67 -8.65 19.73 1.11
N PRO A 68 -8.96 18.84 2.06
CA PRO A 68 -8.59 19.10 3.45
C PRO A 68 -7.06 19.02 3.64
N GLU A 69 -6.36 18.26 2.78
CA GLU A 69 -4.94 17.93 2.94
C GLU A 69 -3.95 18.97 2.40
N ALA A 70 -2.76 18.99 3.01
CA ALA A 70 -1.65 19.82 2.57
C ALA A 70 -1.16 19.38 1.18
N PRO A 71 -0.85 20.32 0.27
CA PRO A 71 -0.34 20.00 -1.06
C PRO A 71 1.13 19.55 -1.03
N LEU A 72 1.55 18.82 -2.07
CA LEU A 72 2.96 18.47 -2.28
C LEU A 72 3.83 19.74 -2.47
N ARG A 73 4.98 19.78 -1.79
CA ARG A 73 5.94 20.88 -1.84
C ARG A 73 7.19 20.48 -2.62
N ARG A 74 7.99 21.48 -3.02
CA ARG A 74 9.25 21.23 -3.75
C ARG A 74 10.25 20.38 -2.96
N GLY A 75 10.25 20.50 -1.64
CA GLY A 75 11.10 19.68 -0.75
C GLY A 75 10.74 18.19 -0.76
N ASP A 76 9.52 17.84 -1.18
CA ASP A 76 9.02 16.47 -1.23
C ASP A 76 9.45 15.75 -2.51
N LEU A 77 9.89 16.48 -3.54
CA LEU A 77 10.19 15.94 -4.88
C LEU A 77 11.25 14.82 -4.88
N PRO A 78 12.38 14.90 -4.14
CA PRO A 78 13.35 13.80 -4.12
C PRO A 78 12.77 12.50 -3.56
N TRP A 79 11.97 12.60 -2.49
CA TRP A 79 11.31 11.45 -1.87
C TRP A 79 10.21 10.90 -2.77
N LEU A 80 9.43 11.79 -3.39
CA LEU A 80 8.42 11.41 -4.37
C LEU A 80 9.07 10.69 -5.56
N ALA A 81 10.18 11.19 -6.11
CA ALA A 81 10.88 10.53 -7.20
C ALA A 81 11.35 9.11 -6.82
N ALA A 82 11.87 8.93 -5.60
CA ALA A 82 12.28 7.61 -5.11
C ALA A 82 11.09 6.66 -4.91
N VAL A 83 9.98 7.14 -4.35
CA VAL A 83 8.70 6.42 -4.23
C VAL A 83 8.16 6.00 -5.60
N VAL A 84 8.18 6.91 -6.57
CA VAL A 84 7.75 6.63 -7.95
C VAL A 84 8.64 5.59 -8.61
N LEU A 85 9.96 5.70 -8.45
CA LEU A 85 10.91 4.76 -9.04
C LEU A 85 10.76 3.36 -8.44
N ALA A 86 10.80 3.24 -7.11
CA ALA A 86 10.71 1.94 -6.45
C ALA A 86 9.32 1.32 -6.62
N GLY A 87 8.29 2.02 -6.16
CA GLY A 87 6.94 1.46 -6.07
C GLY A 87 6.09 1.60 -7.33
N GLY A 88 6.39 2.58 -8.20
CA GLY A 88 5.63 2.80 -9.42
C GLY A 88 6.28 2.21 -10.67
N VAL A 89 7.60 2.33 -10.80
CA VAL A 89 8.33 1.87 -11.98
C VAL A 89 8.75 0.42 -11.81
N VAL A 90 9.55 0.12 -10.79
CA VAL A 90 10.19 -1.19 -10.61
C VAL A 90 9.21 -2.25 -10.12
N GLY A 91 8.49 -1.99 -9.02
CA GLY A 91 7.57 -2.96 -8.40
C GLY A 91 6.55 -3.56 -9.37
N PRO A 92 5.75 -2.74 -10.10
CA PRO A 92 4.74 -3.24 -11.01
C PRO A 92 5.30 -4.05 -12.17
N VAL A 93 6.46 -3.66 -12.73
CA VAL A 93 7.13 -4.42 -13.79
C VAL A 93 7.55 -5.78 -13.27
N LEU A 94 8.16 -5.84 -12.08
CA LEU A 94 8.55 -7.10 -11.45
C LEU A 94 7.35 -8.00 -11.15
N LEU A 95 6.22 -7.44 -10.69
CA LEU A 95 5.00 -8.22 -10.49
C LEU A 95 4.49 -8.79 -11.82
N MET A 96 4.39 -7.97 -12.88
CA MET A 96 3.89 -8.43 -14.18
C MET A 96 4.79 -9.50 -14.78
N VAL A 97 6.12 -9.35 -14.67
CA VAL A 97 7.08 -10.39 -15.06
C VAL A 97 6.90 -11.64 -14.21
N GLY A 98 6.73 -11.53 -12.89
CA GLY A 98 6.46 -12.64 -12.00
C GLY A 98 5.19 -13.41 -12.38
N LEU A 99 4.12 -12.68 -12.72
CA LEU A 99 2.86 -13.25 -13.20
C LEU A 99 3.00 -13.99 -14.52
N THR A 100 4.04 -13.81 -15.33
CA THR A 100 4.23 -14.67 -16.52
C THR A 100 4.56 -16.12 -16.18
N ARG A 101 5.14 -16.38 -15.01
CA ARG A 101 5.69 -17.70 -14.63
C ARG A 101 5.13 -18.27 -13.33
N THR A 102 4.29 -17.52 -12.62
CA THR A 102 3.68 -17.95 -11.36
C THR A 102 2.16 -18.03 -11.51
N PRO A 103 1.49 -19.09 -10.99
CA PRO A 103 0.03 -19.15 -10.90
C PRO A 103 -0.54 -17.92 -10.18
N ALA A 104 -1.73 -17.47 -10.56
CA ALA A 104 -2.32 -16.25 -10.00
C ALA A 104 -2.59 -16.38 -8.50
N SER A 105 -3.04 -17.56 -8.03
CA SER A 105 -3.30 -17.79 -6.61
C SER A 105 -2.02 -17.70 -5.77
N SER A 106 -0.93 -18.27 -6.29
CA SER A 106 0.38 -18.26 -5.64
C SER A 106 0.98 -16.86 -5.63
N ALA A 107 0.93 -16.14 -6.77
CA ALA A 107 1.42 -14.77 -6.84
C ALA A 107 0.65 -13.83 -5.90
N ALA A 108 -0.68 -13.97 -5.82
CA ALA A 108 -1.51 -13.19 -4.90
C ALA A 108 -1.10 -13.42 -3.44
N LEU A 109 -0.93 -14.68 -2.99
CA LEU A 109 -0.47 -14.97 -1.63
C LEU A 109 0.96 -14.50 -1.37
N LEU A 110 1.85 -14.57 -2.37
CA LEU A 110 3.22 -14.06 -2.23
C LEU A 110 3.28 -12.56 -1.97
N LEU A 111 2.24 -11.79 -2.31
CA LEU A 111 2.16 -10.36 -1.95
C LEU A 111 2.13 -10.12 -0.43
N ASN A 112 1.85 -11.14 0.39
CA ASN A 112 2.03 -11.05 1.84
C ASN A 112 3.49 -10.75 2.24
N LEU A 113 4.47 -10.96 1.34
CA LEU A 113 5.87 -10.59 1.57
C LEU A 113 6.09 -9.07 1.60
N GLU A 114 5.18 -8.25 1.07
CA GLU A 114 5.31 -6.79 1.08
C GLU A 114 5.34 -6.24 2.51
N GLY A 115 4.43 -6.69 3.37
CA GLY A 115 4.39 -6.30 4.77
C GLY A 115 5.68 -6.67 5.49
N LEU A 116 6.20 -7.87 5.21
CA LEU A 116 7.47 -8.35 5.75
C LEU A 116 8.67 -7.52 5.25
N ALA A 117 8.72 -7.19 3.96
CA ALA A 117 9.76 -6.34 3.41
C ALA A 117 9.72 -4.93 4.01
N THR A 118 8.52 -4.36 4.15
CA THR A 118 8.29 -3.06 4.79
C THR A 118 8.83 -3.05 6.22
N MET A 119 8.46 -4.06 7.01
CA MET A 119 8.90 -4.22 8.40
C MET A 119 10.39 -4.51 8.52
N GLY A 120 10.95 -5.35 7.65
CA GLY A 120 12.39 -5.66 7.65
C GLY A 120 13.24 -4.44 7.32
N ILE A 121 12.80 -3.61 6.37
CA ILE A 121 13.47 -2.33 6.07
C ILE A 121 13.34 -1.36 7.25
N ALA A 122 12.17 -1.29 7.89
CA ALA A 122 11.96 -0.48 9.09
C ALA A 122 12.93 -0.87 10.21
N TRP A 123 13.07 -2.18 10.49
CA TRP A 123 13.99 -2.70 11.47
C TRP A 123 15.46 -2.41 11.14
N LEU A 124 15.90 -2.67 9.90
CA LEU A 124 17.31 -2.57 9.51
C LEU A 124 17.79 -1.14 9.29
N ALA A 125 16.97 -0.29 8.67
CA ALA A 125 17.36 1.06 8.26
C ALA A 125 16.94 2.13 9.27
N PHE A 126 15.90 1.88 10.06
CA PHE A 126 15.37 2.84 11.04
C PHE A 126 15.52 2.35 12.49
N HIS A 127 16.11 1.15 12.70
CA HIS A 127 16.37 0.58 14.02
C HIS A 127 15.11 0.48 14.90
N GLU A 128 13.95 0.23 14.28
CA GLU A 128 12.70 -0.04 15.02
C GLU A 128 12.79 -1.39 15.74
N ASN A 129 12.34 -1.47 16.99
CA ASN A 129 12.37 -2.72 17.75
C ASN A 129 11.41 -3.76 17.16
N VAL A 130 11.84 -5.02 17.10
CA VAL A 130 11.04 -6.14 16.61
C VAL A 130 10.86 -7.16 17.72
N ASP A 131 9.63 -7.32 18.18
CA ASP A 131 9.30 -8.30 19.21
C ASP A 131 9.36 -9.74 18.70
N ARG A 132 9.54 -10.69 19.63
CA ARG A 132 9.64 -12.13 19.31
C ARG A 132 8.42 -12.66 18.56
N ARG A 133 7.22 -12.18 18.89
CA ARG A 133 5.98 -12.60 18.22
C ARG A 133 5.91 -12.06 16.79
N LEU A 134 6.40 -10.85 16.55
CA LEU A 134 6.56 -10.28 15.23
C LEU A 134 7.55 -11.10 14.38
N LEU A 135 8.68 -11.53 14.95
CA LEU A 135 9.62 -12.45 14.29
C LEU A 135 8.99 -13.82 13.97
N LEU A 136 8.23 -14.40 14.89
CA LEU A 136 7.53 -15.67 14.63
C LEU A 136 6.52 -15.53 13.47
N GLY A 137 5.78 -14.42 13.42
CA GLY A 137 4.89 -14.14 12.31
C GLY A 137 5.63 -14.00 10.97
N ALA A 138 6.80 -13.35 10.99
CA ALA A 138 7.64 -13.15 9.81
C ALA A 138 8.14 -14.49 9.27
N LEU A 139 8.62 -15.36 10.16
CA LEU A 139 9.06 -16.71 9.82
C LEU A 139 7.91 -17.56 9.25
N ALA A 140 6.69 -17.43 9.78
CA ALA A 140 5.52 -18.13 9.25
C ALA A 140 5.17 -17.66 7.82
N ILE A 141 5.19 -16.34 7.55
CA ILE A 141 4.98 -15.79 6.20
C ILE A 141 6.07 -16.28 5.24
N LEU A 142 7.34 -16.24 5.65
CA LEU A 142 8.47 -16.73 4.85
C LEU A 142 8.36 -18.23 4.54
N ALA A 143 7.98 -19.05 5.52
CA ALA A 143 7.78 -20.48 5.31
C ALA A 143 6.67 -20.75 4.28
N GLY A 144 5.54 -20.02 4.37
CA GLY A 144 4.48 -20.09 3.36
C GLY A 144 4.96 -19.66 1.98
N ALA A 145 5.74 -18.59 1.89
CA ALA A 145 6.29 -18.10 0.62
C ALA A 145 7.26 -19.10 -0.01
N LEU A 146 8.18 -19.67 0.78
CA LEU A 146 9.09 -20.71 0.32
C LEU A 146 8.33 -21.95 -0.17
N LEU A 147 7.28 -22.36 0.54
CA LEU A 147 6.45 -23.50 0.15
C LEU A 147 5.76 -23.30 -1.20
N LEU A 148 5.28 -22.08 -1.50
CA LEU A 148 4.70 -21.74 -2.80
C LEU A 148 5.73 -21.60 -3.91
N SER A 149 6.93 -21.13 -3.58
CA SER A 149 7.94 -20.75 -4.57
C SER A 149 8.84 -21.91 -4.98
N TRP A 150 8.85 -22.99 -4.21
CA TRP A 150 9.70 -24.16 -4.42
C TRP A 150 9.18 -25.07 -5.54
N GLN A 151 9.96 -25.20 -6.62
CA GLN A 151 9.62 -26.02 -7.77
C GLN A 151 10.14 -27.47 -7.66
N GLY A 152 11.03 -27.74 -6.70
CA GLY A 152 11.65 -29.05 -6.49
C GLY A 152 12.92 -29.26 -7.32
N GLY A 153 13.77 -30.21 -6.90
CA GLY A 153 15.01 -30.53 -7.61
C GLY A 153 16.07 -29.40 -7.59
N PRO A 154 17.05 -29.44 -8.50
CA PRO A 154 18.15 -28.47 -8.58
C PRO A 154 17.72 -27.04 -8.94
N GLU A 155 16.52 -26.87 -9.50
CA GLU A 155 15.99 -25.58 -9.96
C GLU A 155 15.56 -24.67 -8.79
N GLY A 156 15.30 -25.23 -7.61
CA GLY A 156 15.07 -24.49 -6.38
C GLY A 156 13.84 -23.57 -6.43
N VAL A 157 14.06 -22.27 -6.22
CA VAL A 157 13.00 -21.24 -6.18
C VAL A 157 12.76 -20.70 -7.58
N GLY A 158 11.51 -20.73 -8.03
CA GLY A 158 11.15 -20.29 -9.38
C GLY A 158 11.38 -18.78 -9.61
N TRP A 159 11.91 -18.42 -10.79
CA TRP A 159 12.13 -17.03 -11.20
C TRP A 159 10.90 -16.13 -11.09
N GLY A 160 9.70 -16.67 -11.36
CA GLY A 160 8.46 -15.91 -11.22
C GLY A 160 8.21 -15.47 -9.77
N ALA A 161 8.41 -16.38 -8.80
CA ALA A 161 8.27 -16.07 -7.39
C ALA A 161 9.34 -15.09 -6.89
N LEU A 162 10.59 -15.21 -7.38
CA LEU A 162 11.65 -14.23 -7.09
C LEU A 162 11.29 -12.83 -7.61
N ALA A 163 10.70 -12.73 -8.80
CA ALA A 163 10.23 -11.45 -9.32
C ALA A 163 9.08 -10.87 -8.49
N VAL A 164 8.12 -11.69 -8.04
CA VAL A 164 7.05 -11.24 -7.11
C VAL A 164 7.64 -10.77 -5.77
N ALA A 165 8.61 -11.51 -5.20
CA ALA A 165 9.30 -11.10 -3.98
C ALA A 165 10.09 -9.79 -4.18
N GLY A 166 10.72 -9.61 -5.35
CA GLY A 166 11.36 -8.35 -5.74
C GLY A 166 10.37 -7.18 -5.86
N ALA A 167 9.16 -7.44 -6.37
CA ALA A 167 8.09 -6.45 -6.38
C ALA A 167 7.69 -6.03 -4.95
N CYS A 168 7.52 -7.02 -4.07
CA CYS A 168 7.22 -6.79 -2.65
C CYS A 168 8.33 -6.01 -1.95
N LEU A 169 9.60 -6.25 -2.27
CA LEU A 169 10.72 -5.48 -1.76
C LEU A 169 10.69 -4.03 -2.26
N ALA A 170 10.43 -3.83 -3.54
CA ALA A 170 10.31 -2.49 -4.14
C ALA A 170 9.16 -1.70 -3.51
N TRP A 171 8.02 -2.34 -3.24
CA TRP A 171 6.92 -1.73 -2.49
C TRP A 171 7.25 -1.55 -1.01
N GLY A 172 8.02 -2.44 -0.38
CA GLY A 172 8.52 -2.22 0.98
C GLY A 172 9.40 -0.99 1.11
N ILE A 173 10.25 -0.72 0.11
CA ILE A 173 11.04 0.52 0.02
C ILE A 173 10.10 1.72 -0.14
N ASP A 174 9.18 1.66 -1.10
CA ASP A 174 8.17 2.70 -1.32
C ASP A 174 7.39 3.03 -0.04
N ASN A 175 6.85 2.03 0.65
CA ASN A 175 6.07 2.21 1.87
C ASN A 175 6.89 2.93 2.96
N ASN A 176 8.17 2.57 3.12
CA ASN A 176 9.05 3.24 4.08
C ASN A 176 9.40 4.68 3.66
N LEU A 177 9.60 4.94 2.37
CA LEU A 177 9.89 6.28 1.85
C LEU A 177 8.66 7.20 1.87
N THR A 178 7.47 6.64 1.62
CA THR A 178 6.19 7.35 1.68
C THR A 178 5.90 7.90 3.08
N ARG A 179 6.47 7.30 4.14
CA ARG A 179 6.44 7.89 5.50
C ARG A 179 7.05 9.30 5.57
N ARG A 180 7.97 9.67 4.66
CA ARG A 180 8.53 11.03 4.56
C ARG A 180 7.56 12.02 3.91
N LEU A 181 6.53 11.51 3.23
CA LEU A 181 5.53 12.27 2.47
C LEU A 181 4.16 12.27 3.17
N SER A 182 4.04 11.72 4.37
CA SER A 182 2.75 11.46 5.03
C SER A 182 1.94 12.70 5.41
N SER A 183 2.57 13.89 5.44
CA SER A 183 1.87 15.17 5.61
C SER A 183 1.17 15.65 4.34
N ALA A 184 1.60 15.17 3.16
CA ALA A 184 1.08 15.61 1.87
C ALA A 184 -0.13 14.78 1.45
N ASP A 185 -0.97 15.37 0.59
CA ASP A 185 -2.19 14.75 0.07
C ASP A 185 -1.88 13.38 -0.59
N PRO A 186 -2.36 12.26 -0.02
CA PRO A 186 -2.10 10.93 -0.54
C PRO A 186 -2.72 10.68 -1.92
N VAL A 187 -3.80 11.40 -2.28
CA VAL A 187 -4.37 11.33 -3.63
C VAL A 187 -3.40 11.94 -4.63
N GLN A 188 -2.73 13.04 -4.29
CA GLN A 188 -1.72 13.67 -5.15
C GLN A 188 -0.48 12.80 -5.30
N ILE A 189 -0.01 12.16 -4.21
CA ILE A 189 1.11 11.21 -4.26
C ILE A 189 0.76 10.05 -5.20
N ALA A 190 -0.39 9.40 -4.99
CA ALA A 190 -0.85 8.27 -5.80
C ALA A 190 -1.06 8.64 -7.27
N MET A 191 -1.69 9.78 -7.53
CA MET A 191 -1.92 10.30 -8.88
C MET A 191 -0.59 10.57 -9.59
N THR A 192 0.33 11.29 -8.94
CA THR A 192 1.64 11.61 -9.52
C THR A 192 2.44 10.35 -9.78
N LYS A 193 2.43 9.40 -8.82
CA LYS A 193 3.06 8.09 -8.98
C LYS A 193 2.50 7.32 -10.16
N GLY A 194 1.17 7.26 -10.30
CA GLY A 194 0.50 6.62 -11.43
C GLY A 194 0.87 7.25 -12.77
N LEU A 195 0.74 8.58 -12.88
CA LEU A 195 1.00 9.31 -14.12
C LEU A 195 2.46 9.21 -14.55
N VAL A 196 3.40 9.47 -13.63
CA VAL A 196 4.83 9.48 -13.95
C VAL A 196 5.32 8.07 -14.21
N ALA A 197 5.08 7.13 -13.30
CA ALA A 197 5.57 5.76 -13.48
C ALA A 197 4.91 5.06 -14.67
N GLY A 198 3.61 5.27 -14.85
CA GLY A 198 2.87 4.73 -15.98
C GLY A 198 3.40 5.26 -17.31
N SER A 199 3.66 6.57 -17.41
CA SER A 199 4.25 7.18 -18.62
C SER A 199 5.66 6.67 -18.88
N VAL A 200 6.51 6.59 -17.85
CA VAL A 200 7.88 6.07 -17.95
C VAL A 200 7.87 4.63 -18.45
N ASN A 201 7.07 3.75 -17.83
CA ASN A 201 6.99 2.35 -18.23
C ASN A 201 6.38 2.16 -19.62
N LEU A 202 5.37 2.96 -19.99
CA LEU A 202 4.82 2.98 -21.35
C LEU A 202 5.91 3.31 -22.38
N VAL A 203 6.64 4.42 -22.19
CA VAL A 203 7.71 4.84 -23.11
C VAL A 203 8.81 3.79 -23.19
N LEU A 204 9.25 3.24 -22.05
CA LEU A 204 10.28 2.21 -22.02
C LEU A 204 9.86 0.94 -22.73
N ALA A 205 8.61 0.47 -22.53
CA ALA A 205 8.10 -0.71 -23.21
C ALA A 205 8.00 -0.50 -24.73
N LEU A 206 7.44 0.63 -25.16
CA LEU A 206 7.36 0.98 -26.59
C LEU A 206 8.75 1.11 -27.23
N SER A 207 9.72 1.71 -26.52
CA SER A 207 11.10 1.82 -27.01
C SER A 207 11.81 0.47 -27.20
N ARG A 208 11.35 -0.57 -26.49
CA ARG A 208 11.81 -1.95 -26.65
C ARG A 208 11.01 -2.76 -27.68
N GLY A 209 10.09 -2.11 -28.41
CA GLY A 209 9.32 -2.73 -29.47
C GLY A 209 8.03 -3.42 -29.00
N ALA A 210 7.54 -3.14 -27.78
CA ALA A 210 6.23 -3.61 -27.37
C ALA A 210 5.15 -3.02 -28.29
N ALA A 211 4.22 -3.85 -28.77
CA ALA A 211 3.08 -3.40 -29.55
C ALA A 211 1.98 -2.88 -28.63
N LEU A 212 1.34 -1.77 -29.02
CA LEU A 212 0.14 -1.31 -28.32
C LEU A 212 -0.98 -2.35 -28.45
N PRO A 213 -1.63 -2.74 -27.34
CA PRO A 213 -2.74 -3.66 -27.40
C PRO A 213 -3.97 -2.98 -28.00
N SER A 214 -5.02 -3.76 -28.26
CA SER A 214 -6.29 -3.21 -28.74
C SER A 214 -6.87 -2.18 -27.76
N VAL A 215 -7.71 -1.29 -28.25
CA VAL A 215 -8.38 -0.27 -27.43
C VAL A 215 -9.17 -0.92 -26.28
N GLY A 216 -9.82 -2.05 -26.52
CA GLY A 216 -10.56 -2.79 -25.49
C GLY A 216 -9.66 -3.31 -24.37
N VAL A 217 -8.51 -3.90 -24.71
CA VAL A 217 -7.52 -4.39 -23.72
C VAL A 217 -6.88 -3.24 -22.96
N THR A 218 -6.59 -2.12 -23.65
CA THR A 218 -6.08 -0.89 -23.03
C THR A 218 -7.08 -0.35 -22.01
N ALA A 219 -8.36 -0.24 -22.38
CA ALA A 219 -9.42 0.23 -21.50
C ALA A 219 -9.63 -0.70 -20.30
N ALA A 220 -9.66 -2.01 -20.51
CA ALA A 220 -9.77 -3.00 -19.43
C ALA A 220 -8.59 -2.88 -18.44
N THR A 221 -7.37 -2.75 -18.97
CA THR A 221 -6.16 -2.55 -18.15
C THR A 221 -6.24 -1.25 -17.36
N ALA A 222 -6.66 -0.15 -17.98
CA ALA A 222 -6.81 1.14 -17.31
C ALA A 222 -7.86 1.08 -16.19
N VAL A 223 -8.97 0.35 -16.39
CA VAL A 223 -9.99 0.11 -15.37
C VAL A 223 -9.42 -0.70 -14.20
N VAL A 224 -8.71 -1.80 -14.45
CA VAL A 224 -8.04 -2.58 -13.40
C VAL A 224 -7.04 -1.70 -12.65
N GLY A 225 -6.27 -0.88 -13.37
CA GLY A 225 -5.34 0.11 -12.85
C GLY A 225 -6.01 1.10 -11.89
N PHE A 226 -7.07 1.74 -12.36
CA PHE A 226 -7.82 2.73 -11.60
C PHE A 226 -8.42 2.15 -10.32
N PHE A 227 -9.13 1.03 -10.41
CA PHE A 227 -9.79 0.44 -9.24
C PHE A 227 -8.79 -0.22 -8.28
N GLY A 228 -7.87 -1.01 -8.81
CA GLY A 228 -6.94 -1.83 -8.03
C GLY A 228 -5.81 -1.04 -7.37
N TYR A 229 -5.22 -0.07 -8.06
CA TYR A 229 -4.08 0.70 -7.54
C TYR A 229 -4.46 2.12 -7.13
N GLY A 230 -5.46 2.72 -7.77
CA GLY A 230 -5.89 4.10 -7.51
C GLY A 230 -6.93 4.20 -6.40
N LEU A 231 -8.17 3.80 -6.70
CA LEU A 231 -9.31 3.89 -5.79
C LEU A 231 -9.09 3.07 -4.53
N SER A 232 -8.52 1.87 -4.65
CA SER A 232 -8.16 1.05 -3.48
C SER A 232 -7.29 1.83 -2.48
N LEU A 233 -6.25 2.52 -2.95
CA LEU A 233 -5.36 3.30 -2.09
C LEU A 233 -6.10 4.48 -1.43
N VAL A 234 -6.97 5.17 -2.17
CA VAL A 234 -7.80 6.24 -1.61
C VAL A 234 -8.71 5.70 -0.49
N LEU A 235 -9.36 4.56 -0.72
CA LEU A 235 -10.21 3.92 0.29
C LEU A 235 -9.40 3.43 1.50
N PHE A 236 -8.18 2.93 1.29
CA PHE A 236 -7.27 2.55 2.37
C PHE A 236 -6.94 3.75 3.25
N VAL A 237 -6.51 4.85 2.65
CA VAL A 237 -6.19 6.10 3.34
C VAL A 237 -7.39 6.66 4.09
N LEU A 238 -8.58 6.65 3.48
CA LEU A 238 -9.80 7.08 4.17
C LEU A 238 -10.12 6.13 5.34
N GLY A 239 -9.90 4.82 5.17
CA GLY A 239 -10.01 3.83 6.24
C GLY A 239 -9.10 4.17 7.42
N LEU A 240 -7.83 4.52 7.17
CA LEU A 240 -6.86 4.90 8.20
C LEU A 240 -7.41 6.02 9.08
N ARG A 241 -8.06 7.03 8.48
CA ARG A 241 -8.62 8.19 9.19
C ARG A 241 -9.77 7.84 10.12
N HIS A 242 -10.59 6.85 9.77
CA HIS A 242 -11.78 6.50 10.53
C HIS A 242 -11.53 5.38 11.55
N LEU A 243 -10.64 4.43 11.24
CA LEU A 243 -10.40 3.24 12.07
C LEU A 243 -9.07 3.26 12.82
N GLY A 244 -8.13 4.10 12.39
CA GLY A 244 -6.73 4.04 12.78
C GLY A 244 -5.94 2.98 11.98
N THR A 245 -4.62 3.06 12.09
CA THR A 245 -3.68 2.25 11.30
C THR A 245 -3.82 0.75 11.57
N ALA A 246 -3.94 0.34 12.83
CA ALA A 246 -4.03 -1.08 13.22
C ALA A 246 -5.19 -1.80 12.54
N ARG A 247 -6.41 -1.28 12.69
CA ARG A 247 -7.63 -1.92 12.19
C ARG A 247 -7.72 -1.84 10.67
N THR A 248 -7.32 -0.72 10.07
CA THR A 248 -7.31 -0.59 8.61
C THR A 248 -6.30 -1.53 7.98
N GLY A 249 -5.08 -1.61 8.54
CA GLY A 249 -4.04 -2.54 8.11
C GLY A 249 -4.50 -4.00 8.24
N ALA A 250 -5.18 -4.35 9.33
CA ALA A 250 -5.77 -5.68 9.52
C ALA A 250 -6.74 -6.04 8.38
N TYR A 251 -7.70 -5.16 8.08
CA TYR A 251 -8.65 -5.40 6.99
C TYR A 251 -7.97 -5.43 5.63
N PHE A 252 -7.01 -4.55 5.38
CA PHE A 252 -6.27 -4.52 4.11
C PHE A 252 -5.39 -5.76 3.89
N SER A 253 -4.85 -6.34 4.97
CA SER A 253 -4.05 -7.58 4.90
C SER A 253 -4.81 -8.80 4.38
N MET A 254 -6.14 -8.71 4.25
CA MET A 254 -6.97 -9.72 3.59
C MET A 254 -6.81 -9.74 2.06
N ALA A 255 -6.27 -8.68 1.46
CA ALA A 255 -6.22 -8.51 0.01
C ALA A 255 -5.50 -9.67 -0.73
N PRO A 256 -4.30 -10.14 -0.30
CA PRO A 256 -3.65 -11.32 -0.88
C PRO A 256 -4.52 -12.58 -0.90
N PHE A 257 -5.31 -12.81 0.15
CA PHE A 257 -6.20 -13.97 0.27
C PHE A 257 -7.43 -13.84 -0.63
N ILE A 258 -8.02 -12.64 -0.69
CA ILE A 258 -9.12 -12.35 -1.62
C ILE A 258 -8.63 -12.58 -3.06
N GLY A 259 -7.44 -12.08 -3.40
CA GLY A 259 -6.83 -12.30 -4.71
C GLY A 259 -6.59 -13.77 -5.02
N ALA A 260 -6.15 -14.55 -4.02
CA ALA A 260 -5.94 -15.99 -4.18
C ALA A 260 -7.25 -16.76 -4.42
N ILE A 261 -8.31 -16.43 -3.68
CA ILE A 261 -9.64 -17.02 -3.87
C ILE A 261 -10.19 -16.67 -5.25
N LEU A 262 -10.10 -15.40 -5.65
CA LEU A 262 -10.54 -14.96 -6.98
C LEU A 262 -9.73 -15.64 -8.10
N ALA A 263 -8.42 -15.83 -7.91
CA ALA A 263 -7.58 -16.54 -8.86
C ALA A 263 -8.01 -18.01 -9.04
N LEU A 264 -8.30 -18.72 -7.94
CA LEU A 264 -8.81 -20.09 -8.00
C LEU A 264 -10.11 -20.16 -8.80
N MET A 265 -11.01 -19.20 -8.62
CA MET A 265 -12.29 -19.15 -9.34
C MET A 265 -12.16 -18.73 -10.81
N LEU A 266 -11.25 -17.81 -11.13
CA LEU A 266 -11.11 -17.26 -12.49
C LEU A 266 -10.30 -18.14 -13.43
N PHE A 267 -9.36 -18.92 -12.89
CA PHE A 267 -8.41 -19.72 -13.68
C PHE A 267 -8.62 -21.23 -13.51
N ASP A 268 -9.62 -21.65 -12.75
CA ASP A 268 -9.86 -23.05 -12.38
C ASP A 268 -8.58 -23.72 -11.84
N GLU A 269 -7.75 -22.94 -11.11
CA GLU A 269 -6.49 -23.43 -10.55
C GLU A 269 -6.77 -24.51 -9.49
N PRO A 270 -6.01 -25.62 -9.46
CA PRO A 270 -6.26 -26.69 -8.51
C PRO A 270 -5.95 -26.23 -7.08
N LEU A 271 -6.86 -26.53 -6.15
CA LEU A 271 -6.63 -26.33 -4.73
C LEU A 271 -5.64 -27.38 -4.21
N THR A 272 -4.35 -27.11 -4.36
CA THR A 272 -3.29 -28.01 -3.91
C THR A 272 -3.07 -27.93 -2.41
N TRP A 273 -2.58 -29.02 -1.81
CA TRP A 273 -2.20 -29.01 -0.39
C TRP A 273 -1.12 -27.96 -0.08
N ARG A 274 -0.19 -27.70 -1.03
CA ARG A 274 0.86 -26.67 -0.89
C ARG A 274 0.25 -25.28 -0.76
N LEU A 275 -0.72 -24.96 -1.62
CA LEU A 275 -1.44 -23.69 -1.59
C LEU A 275 -2.19 -23.50 -0.27
N MET A 276 -2.92 -24.54 0.17
CA MET A 276 -3.65 -24.50 1.44
C MET A 276 -2.71 -24.31 2.64
N ALA A 277 -1.63 -25.09 2.71
CA ALA A 277 -0.65 -25.00 3.80
C ALA A 277 0.03 -23.62 3.83
N ALA A 278 0.40 -23.08 2.66
CA ALA A 278 0.98 -21.74 2.58
C ALA A 278 -0.02 -20.64 3.00
N ALA A 279 -1.28 -20.74 2.58
CA ALA A 279 -2.32 -19.80 2.99
C ALA A 279 -2.51 -19.82 4.51
N VAL A 280 -2.55 -21.00 5.13
CA VAL A 280 -2.63 -21.14 6.60
C VAL A 280 -1.40 -20.52 7.28
N LEU A 281 -0.19 -20.84 6.83
CA LEU A 281 1.05 -20.29 7.40
C LEU A 281 1.10 -18.76 7.32
N MET A 282 0.78 -18.20 6.15
CA MET A 282 0.75 -16.75 5.94
C MET A 282 -0.36 -16.08 6.75
N GLY A 283 -1.53 -16.71 6.85
CA GLY A 283 -2.64 -16.22 7.67
C GLY A 283 -2.31 -16.19 9.16
N VAL A 284 -1.66 -17.24 9.67
CA VAL A 284 -1.13 -17.27 11.05
C VAL A 284 -0.09 -16.18 11.24
N GLY A 285 0.84 -16.01 10.29
CA GLY A 285 1.88 -15.00 10.39
C GLY A 285 1.34 -13.57 10.46
N LEU A 286 0.36 -13.24 9.61
CA LEU A 286 -0.36 -11.97 9.68
C LEU A 286 -1.14 -11.81 10.98
N TYR A 287 -1.84 -12.84 11.43
CA TYR A 287 -2.55 -12.79 12.72
C TYR A 287 -1.59 -12.44 13.87
N LEU A 288 -0.39 -13.03 13.89
CA LEU A 288 0.63 -12.71 14.89
C LEU A 288 1.11 -11.25 14.80
N HIS A 289 1.24 -10.69 13.60
CA HIS A 289 1.55 -9.26 13.42
C HIS A 289 0.42 -8.35 13.92
N LEU A 290 -0.84 -8.74 13.73
CA LEU A 290 -1.99 -7.92 14.05
C LEU A 290 -2.37 -7.90 15.53
N VAL A 291 -2.06 -8.98 16.27
CA VAL A 291 -2.36 -9.09 17.70
C VAL A 291 -1.21 -8.57 18.58
N GLU A 292 -0.13 -8.10 17.97
CA GLU A 292 0.96 -7.44 18.68
C GLU A 292 0.51 -6.09 19.26
N HIS A 293 0.87 -5.81 20.52
CA HIS A 293 0.49 -4.58 21.22
C HIS A 293 1.75 -3.80 21.60
N HIS A 294 2.16 -2.85 20.75
CA HIS A 294 3.26 -1.95 21.06
C HIS A 294 2.76 -0.71 21.81
N GLU A 295 2.45 -0.84 23.10
CA GLU A 295 2.27 0.33 23.97
C GLU A 295 3.57 0.61 24.73
N HIS A 296 4.21 1.74 24.42
CA HIS A 296 5.28 2.25 25.27
C HIS A 296 5.14 3.77 25.45
N LYS A 297 5.75 4.26 26.52
CA LYS A 297 5.83 5.68 26.82
C LYS A 297 6.87 6.29 25.87
N HIS A 298 6.49 7.28 25.09
CA HIS A 298 7.42 7.99 24.21
C HIS A 298 7.30 9.50 24.40
N ALA A 299 8.40 10.18 24.09
CA ALA A 299 8.50 11.63 24.11
C ALA A 299 8.47 12.14 22.67
N HIS A 300 7.53 13.02 22.37
CA HIS A 300 7.57 13.79 21.14
C HIS A 300 8.49 14.98 21.36
N GLU A 301 9.52 15.10 20.51
CA GLU A 301 10.28 16.35 20.40
C GLU A 301 9.42 17.42 19.72
N GLU A 302 9.81 18.67 19.91
CA GLU A 302 9.16 19.79 19.25
C GLU A 302 9.18 19.61 17.73
N MET A 303 8.01 19.74 17.10
CA MET A 303 7.87 19.60 15.66
C MET A 303 6.99 20.69 15.08
N VAL A 304 7.45 21.30 13.99
CA VAL A 304 6.65 22.19 13.16
C VAL A 304 6.27 21.44 11.89
N HIS A 305 4.98 21.23 11.68
CA HIS A 305 4.47 20.59 10.48
C HIS A 305 3.06 21.09 10.14
N GLU A 306 2.52 20.58 9.04
CA GLU A 306 1.19 20.88 8.54
C GLU A 306 0.54 19.58 8.13
N HIS A 307 -0.59 19.25 8.72
CA HIS A 307 -1.44 18.11 8.41
C HIS A 307 -2.88 18.43 8.83
N VAL A 308 -3.83 17.66 8.34
CA VAL A 308 -5.24 17.80 8.76
C VAL A 308 -5.39 17.36 10.20
N HIS A 309 -5.98 18.21 11.02
CA HIS A 309 -6.28 17.90 12.41
C HIS A 309 -7.58 18.58 12.86
N VAL A 310 -8.07 18.10 14.00
CA VAL A 310 -9.09 18.75 14.83
C VAL A 310 -8.43 18.98 16.18
N HIS A 311 -8.83 20.02 16.91
CA HIS A 311 -8.27 20.29 18.24
C HIS A 311 -8.52 19.13 19.21
N ASP A 312 -7.43 18.57 19.71
CA ASP A 312 -7.38 17.53 20.74
C ASP A 312 -6.23 17.86 21.72
N GLU A 313 -5.81 16.90 22.53
CA GLU A 313 -4.72 17.09 23.49
C GLU A 313 -3.38 17.48 22.82
N HIS A 314 -3.17 17.08 21.56
CA HIS A 314 -1.96 17.33 20.78
C HIS A 314 -2.02 18.64 19.99
N HIS A 315 -3.20 19.06 19.58
CA HIS A 315 -3.41 20.18 18.67
C HIS A 315 -4.03 21.38 19.42
N GLN A 316 -3.29 21.91 20.40
CA GLN A 316 -3.62 23.13 21.13
C GLN A 316 -2.88 24.33 20.52
N HIS A 317 -3.46 24.98 19.51
CA HIS A 317 -2.91 26.21 18.93
C HIS A 317 -4.02 27.20 18.51
N ASP A 318 -3.63 28.46 18.36
CA ASP A 318 -4.55 29.54 18.01
C ASP A 318 -4.79 29.62 16.50
N HIS A 319 -6.02 29.96 16.12
CA HIS A 319 -6.41 30.21 14.74
C HIS A 319 -6.25 31.66 14.32
N ALA A 320 -6.05 31.88 13.02
CA ALA A 320 -6.42 33.15 12.41
C ALA A 320 -7.96 33.35 12.51
N PRO A 321 -8.48 34.59 12.60
CA PRO A 321 -9.89 34.85 12.88
C PRO A 321 -10.92 34.25 11.90
N SER A 322 -10.47 33.73 10.75
CA SER A 322 -11.30 33.19 9.66
C SER A 322 -11.58 31.68 9.76
N THR A 323 -10.98 30.96 10.70
CA THR A 323 -11.12 29.48 10.80
C THR A 323 -12.15 29.11 11.88
N SER A 324 -13.21 28.41 11.49
CA SER A 324 -14.27 27.95 12.41
C SER A 324 -13.73 26.92 13.42
N PRO A 325 -13.93 27.12 14.74
CA PRO A 325 -13.52 26.15 15.76
C PRO A 325 -14.26 24.81 15.60
N GLY A 326 -13.52 23.71 15.57
CA GLY A 326 -14.07 22.34 15.62
C GLY A 326 -14.26 21.62 14.28
N GLU A 327 -14.00 22.27 13.14
CA GLU A 327 -13.95 21.60 11.83
C GLU A 327 -12.54 21.11 11.50
N PRO A 328 -12.37 19.97 10.79
CA PRO A 328 -11.06 19.51 10.33
C PRO A 328 -10.40 20.54 9.41
N HIS A 329 -9.16 20.91 9.70
CA HIS A 329 -8.42 21.92 8.94
C HIS A 329 -6.92 21.61 8.90
N SER A 330 -6.18 22.32 8.04
CA SER A 330 -4.74 22.17 7.85
C SER A 330 -4.06 23.53 7.76
N HIS A 331 -3.01 23.74 8.57
CA HIS A 331 -2.08 24.86 8.52
C HIS A 331 -0.79 24.51 9.24
N VAL A 332 0.27 25.28 9.00
CA VAL A 332 1.53 25.15 9.74
C VAL A 332 1.28 25.45 11.21
N HIS A 333 1.54 24.48 12.07
CA HIS A 333 1.45 24.62 13.52
C HIS A 333 2.62 23.92 14.21
N ARG A 334 2.80 24.22 15.50
CA ARG A 334 3.91 23.73 16.32
C ARG A 334 3.36 22.85 17.44
N HIS A 335 3.86 21.62 17.53
CA HIS A 335 3.64 20.78 18.70
C HIS A 335 4.71 21.06 19.75
N ALA A 336 4.29 21.36 20.97
CA ALA A 336 5.18 21.41 22.12
C ALA A 336 5.63 19.98 22.49
N PRO A 337 6.81 19.81 23.13
CA PRO A 337 7.25 18.52 23.62
C PRO A 337 6.22 17.91 24.58
N LEU A 338 5.78 16.68 24.31
CA LEU A 338 4.78 15.96 25.09
C LEU A 338 5.25 14.53 25.36
N VAL A 339 5.06 14.06 26.60
CA VAL A 339 5.31 12.66 26.96
C VAL A 339 3.98 12.00 27.29
N HIS A 340 3.65 10.95 26.56
CA HIS A 340 2.42 10.18 26.78
C HIS A 340 2.60 8.72 26.37
N ARG A 341 1.53 7.93 26.50
CA ARG A 341 1.54 6.49 26.24
C ARG A 341 0.36 6.14 25.34
N HIS A 342 0.66 5.57 24.18
CA HIS A 342 -0.33 4.96 23.31
C HIS A 342 0.35 3.93 22.37
N PRO A 343 -0.44 3.13 21.62
CA PRO A 343 0.11 2.25 20.61
C PRO A 343 0.98 3.00 19.60
N HIS A 344 2.21 2.55 19.41
CA HIS A 344 3.20 3.17 18.52
C HIS A 344 2.93 2.78 17.07
N TYR A 345 2.80 3.77 16.18
CA TYR A 345 2.74 3.56 14.74
C TYR A 345 3.72 4.51 14.04
N PRO A 346 4.28 4.11 12.89
CA PRO A 346 5.13 4.98 12.12
C PRO A 346 4.34 6.11 11.46
N ASP A 347 4.24 7.24 12.15
CA ASP A 347 3.71 8.49 11.61
C ASP A 347 4.73 9.64 11.80
N LEU A 348 4.32 10.86 11.46
CA LEU A 348 5.16 12.05 11.60
C LEU A 348 5.59 12.32 13.05
N HIS A 349 4.75 11.97 14.01
CA HIS A 349 4.96 12.22 15.43
C HIS A 349 5.94 11.20 16.03
N HIS A 350 6.05 9.99 15.48
CA HIS A 350 6.88 8.91 16.04
C HIS A 350 8.31 8.82 15.47
N ARG A 351 9.04 9.94 15.45
CA ARG A 351 10.43 10.01 14.96
C ARG A 351 11.49 9.92 16.09
N HIS A 352 11.27 9.12 17.12
CA HIS A 352 12.18 9.02 18.27
C HIS A 352 12.99 7.73 18.29
N SER A 353 14.22 7.82 18.78
CA SER A 353 15.09 6.67 19.06
C SER A 353 14.68 6.02 20.38
N HIS A 354 14.55 4.70 20.42
CA HIS A 354 14.37 3.98 21.66
C HIS A 354 15.67 3.92 22.46
N PRO A 355 15.66 4.13 23.78
CA PRO A 355 16.81 3.77 24.61
C PRO A 355 16.99 2.25 24.56
N GLU A 356 18.22 1.80 24.32
CA GLU A 356 18.60 0.39 24.41
C GLU A 356 18.24 -0.14 25.80
N THR A 357 17.41 -1.18 25.86
CA THR A 357 17.13 -1.96 27.09
C THR A 357 17.79 -3.31 27.03
#